data_AF-A0A5R9PW36-F1
#
_entry.id   AF-A0A5R9PW36-F1
#
_cell.length_a   1.000
_cell.length_b   1.000
_cell.length_c   1.000
_cell.angle_alpha   90.00
_cell.angle_beta   90.00
_cell.angle_gamma   90.00
#
_symmetry.space_group_name_H-M   'P 1'
#
loop_
_entity.id
_entity.type
_entity.pdbx_description
1 polymer ?
#
loop_
_entity_poly.entity_id
_entity_poly.type
_entity_poly.pdbx_seq_one_letter_code
_entity_poly.pdbx_strand_id
1 'polypeptide(L)'
;MDKELISQAIKSLELIDIHLYSTSIARFEEISADSYPDEMAQQNKISIKAEFLEKADESDDSKLIHAKVEFGLRFIEEEEGSDIKTLAEIEACFIAKYHQLADISEEAISEFMQFNVVHNVWPFWREHAFRSAAQAKLPTPMISLFKPASE
;
A
#
# COMPACT_ATOMS: atom_id res chain seq x y z
N MET A 1 14.28 2.08 -12.39
CA MET A 1 13.77 0.70 -12.40
C MET A 1 14.78 -0.17 -13.13
N ASP A 2 15.60 -0.88 -12.38
CA ASP A 2 16.57 -1.82 -12.94
C ASP A 2 15.91 -3.18 -13.20
N LYS A 3 15.71 -3.51 -14.48
CA LYS A 3 15.00 -4.73 -14.89
C LYS A 3 15.78 -6.00 -14.58
N GLU A 4 17.11 -5.96 -14.52
CA GLU A 4 17.92 -7.13 -14.21
C GLU A 4 17.84 -7.47 -12.72
N LEU A 5 17.97 -6.45 -11.87
CA LEU A 5 17.80 -6.57 -10.42
C LEU A 5 16.41 -7.08 -10.03
N ILE A 6 15.35 -6.53 -10.66
CA ILE A 6 13.98 -7.00 -10.43
C ILE A 6 13.79 -8.44 -10.89
N SER A 7 14.35 -8.83 -12.05
CA SER A 7 14.26 -10.19 -12.55
C SER A 7 14.97 -11.20 -11.64
N GLN A 8 16.12 -10.83 -11.08
CA GLN A 8 16.83 -11.65 -10.10
C GLN A 8 15.99 -11.82 -8.82
N ALA A 9 15.40 -10.73 -8.31
CA ALA A 9 14.56 -10.78 -7.12
C ALA A 9 13.30 -11.63 -7.34
N ILE A 10 12.60 -11.48 -8.47
CA ILE A 10 11.41 -12.29 -8.80
C ILE A 10 11.72 -13.79 -8.78
N LYS A 11 12.90 -14.21 -9.25
CA LYS A 11 13.30 -15.63 -9.27
C LYS A 11 13.66 -16.17 -7.89
N SER A 12 14.00 -15.29 -6.96
CA SER A 12 14.58 -15.66 -5.66
C SER A 12 13.65 -15.36 -4.50
N LEU A 13 12.51 -14.70 -4.76
CA LEU A 13 11.50 -14.36 -3.76
C LEU A 13 10.16 -15.02 -4.09
N GLU A 14 9.62 -15.75 -3.13
CA GLU A 14 8.30 -16.37 -3.22
C GLU A 14 7.32 -15.67 -2.28
N LEU A 15 6.18 -15.21 -2.79
CA LEU A 15 5.14 -14.61 -1.97
C LEU A 15 4.44 -15.69 -1.15
N ILE A 16 4.49 -15.57 0.18
CA ILE A 16 3.87 -16.51 1.12
C ILE A 16 2.44 -16.06 1.47
N ASP A 17 2.31 -14.78 1.83
CA ASP A 17 1.09 -14.27 2.47
C ASP A 17 1.00 -12.74 2.31
N ILE A 18 -0.24 -12.24 2.23
CA ILE A 18 -0.56 -10.82 2.31
C ILE A 18 -1.74 -10.68 3.27
N HIS A 19 -1.55 -9.94 4.36
CA HIS A 19 -2.60 -9.69 5.33
C HIS A 19 -2.65 -8.23 5.75
N LEU A 20 -3.83 -7.81 6.20
CA LEU A 20 -4.06 -6.51 6.81
C LEU A 20 -3.46 -6.53 8.23
N TYR A 21 -2.53 -5.62 8.49
CA TYR A 21 -1.87 -5.46 9.79
C TYR A 21 -2.58 -4.43 10.67
N SER A 22 -2.99 -3.29 10.09
CA SER A 22 -3.77 -2.28 10.79
C SER A 22 -4.63 -1.48 9.82
N THR A 23 -5.70 -0.88 10.31
CA THR A 23 -6.53 0.06 9.54
C THR A 23 -7.14 1.10 10.45
N SER A 24 -7.38 2.30 9.91
CA SER A 24 -8.14 3.37 10.53
C SER A 24 -9.11 3.97 9.52
N ILE A 25 -10.25 4.43 10.02
CA ILE A 25 -11.17 5.30 9.30
C ILE A 25 -11.46 6.46 10.25
N ALA A 26 -11.18 7.68 9.81
CA ALA A 26 -11.50 8.88 10.57
C ALA A 26 -12.38 9.81 9.75
N ARG A 27 -13.34 10.44 10.43
CA ARG A 27 -14.27 11.42 9.87
C ARG A 27 -14.09 12.72 10.63
N PHE A 28 -13.78 13.78 9.91
CA PHE A 28 -13.58 15.12 10.47
C PHE A 28 -14.79 16.01 10.18
N GLU A 29 -15.47 15.76 9.06
CA GLU A 29 -16.69 16.45 8.65
C GLU A 29 -17.79 15.44 8.28
N GLU A 30 -19.05 15.85 8.44
CA GLU A 30 -20.20 14.98 8.14
C GLU A 30 -20.43 14.89 6.63
N ILE A 31 -19.71 13.98 5.98
CA ILE A 31 -19.88 13.64 4.56
C ILE A 31 -20.44 12.23 4.38
N SER A 32 -21.23 12.03 3.35
CA SER A 32 -21.76 10.71 2.98
C SER A 32 -21.78 10.53 1.47
N ALA A 33 -21.99 9.30 1.01
CA ALA A 33 -22.11 9.00 -0.42
C ALA A 33 -23.18 9.83 -1.15
N ASP A 34 -24.20 10.33 -0.43
CA ASP A 34 -25.32 11.09 -0.98
C ASP A 34 -25.22 12.60 -0.70
N SER A 35 -24.20 13.03 0.08
CA SER A 35 -24.04 14.41 0.51
C SER A 35 -22.57 14.70 0.81
N TYR A 36 -21.91 15.38 -0.13
CA TYR A 36 -20.52 15.83 -0.05
C TYR A 36 -20.34 17.12 -0.88
N PRO A 37 -19.32 17.94 -0.60
CA PRO A 37 -19.09 19.20 -1.33
C PRO A 37 -18.79 19.00 -2.83
N ASP A 38 -19.21 19.94 -3.66
CA ASP A 38 -18.96 19.91 -5.11
C ASP A 38 -17.46 20.00 -5.44
N GLU A 39 -16.68 20.72 -4.62
CA GLU A 39 -15.23 20.91 -4.76
C GLU A 39 -14.42 19.81 -4.03
N MET A 40 -15.05 18.69 -3.69
CA MET A 40 -14.36 17.58 -3.04
C MET A 40 -13.38 16.89 -4.01
N ALA A 41 -12.12 16.83 -3.59
CA ALA A 41 -11.06 16.08 -4.24
C ALA A 41 -10.62 14.88 -3.40
N GLN A 42 -9.77 14.03 -3.99
CA GLN A 42 -9.18 12.87 -3.32
C GLN A 42 -7.67 12.89 -3.48
N GLN A 43 -6.97 12.61 -2.38
CA GLN A 43 -5.53 12.43 -2.40
C GLN A 43 -5.16 11.05 -1.85
N ASN A 44 -4.25 10.38 -2.56
CA ASN A 44 -3.78 9.04 -2.22
C ASN A 44 -2.35 9.12 -1.68
N LYS A 45 -2.03 8.26 -0.71
CA LYS A 45 -0.70 8.11 -0.13
C LYS A 45 -0.30 6.64 -0.20
N ILE A 46 0.95 6.40 -0.57
CA ILE A 46 1.57 5.07 -0.54
C ILE A 46 2.94 5.24 0.12
N SER A 47 3.23 4.43 1.12
CA SER A 47 4.54 4.35 1.78
C SER A 47 4.93 2.88 1.93
N ILE A 48 6.20 2.56 1.74
CA ILE A 48 6.71 1.18 1.74
C ILE A 48 7.92 1.15 2.65
N LYS A 49 7.95 0.15 3.54
CA LYS A 49 9.09 -0.14 4.39
C LYS A 49 9.33 -1.65 4.40
N ALA A 50 10.55 -2.07 4.09
CA ALA A 50 10.95 -3.47 4.20
C ALA A 50 11.64 -3.71 5.54
N GLU A 51 11.31 -4.83 6.18
CA GLU A 51 11.97 -5.33 7.38
C GLU A 51 12.40 -6.78 7.13
N PHE A 52 13.66 -7.09 7.42
CA PHE A 52 14.23 -8.42 7.29
C PHE A 52 14.10 -9.16 8.62
N LEU A 53 13.57 -10.38 8.57
CA LEU A 53 13.51 -11.28 9.72
C LEU A 53 14.28 -12.56 9.39
N GLU A 54 15.34 -12.80 10.14
CA GLU A 54 16.04 -14.08 10.12
C GLU A 54 15.25 -15.09 10.96
N LYS A 55 15.12 -16.34 10.48
CA LYS A 55 14.61 -17.43 11.30
C LYS A 55 15.65 -17.78 12.36
N ALA A 56 15.18 -18.15 13.55
CA ALA A 56 16.03 -18.53 14.67
C ALA A 56 16.61 -19.96 14.59
N ASP A 57 16.20 -20.78 13.61
CA ASP A 57 16.68 -22.15 13.48
C ASP A 57 17.95 -22.22 12.62
N GLU A 58 19.07 -22.58 13.25
CA GLU A 58 20.42 -22.69 12.63
C GLU A 58 20.51 -23.71 11.47
N SER A 59 19.46 -24.47 11.19
CA SER A 59 19.45 -25.50 10.14
C SER A 59 18.77 -25.07 8.83
N ASP A 60 18.13 -23.90 8.80
CA ASP A 60 17.38 -23.41 7.65
C ASP A 60 17.87 -21.99 7.31
N ASP A 61 18.72 -21.87 6.30
CA ASP A 61 19.31 -20.61 5.81
C ASP A 61 18.25 -19.70 5.12
N SER A 62 16.97 -20.03 5.27
CA SER A 62 15.86 -19.25 4.71
C SER A 62 15.64 -17.95 5.47
N LYS A 63 15.81 -16.85 4.74
CA LYS A 63 15.48 -15.50 5.21
C LYS A 63 14.02 -15.19 4.88
N LEU A 64 13.31 -14.60 5.84
CA LEU A 64 11.96 -14.09 5.65
C LEU A 64 12.01 -12.57 5.48
N ILE A 65 11.32 -12.08 4.47
CA ILE A 65 11.20 -10.64 4.23
C ILE A 65 9.77 -10.21 4.49
N HIS A 66 9.59 -9.26 5.40
CA HIS A 66 8.31 -8.64 5.70
C HIS A 66 8.29 -7.24 5.10
N ALA A 67 7.51 -7.08 4.03
CA ALA A 67 7.32 -5.79 3.41
C ALA A 67 6.04 -5.15 3.97
N LYS A 68 6.22 -4.06 4.71
CA LYS A 68 5.15 -3.23 5.24
C LYS A 68 4.75 -2.18 4.22
N VAL A 69 3.50 -2.23 3.78
CA VAL A 69 2.95 -1.27 2.80
C VAL A 69 1.80 -0.52 3.44
N GLU A 70 1.95 0.79 3.56
CA GLU A 70 0.97 1.70 4.10
C GLU A 70 0.28 2.44 2.96
N PHE A 71 -1.04 2.32 2.90
CA PHE A 71 -1.90 3.05 2.00
C PHE A 71 -2.74 4.04 2.78
N GLY A 72 -2.95 5.22 2.19
CA GLY A 72 -3.83 6.24 2.70
C GLY A 72 -4.68 6.83 1.58
N LEU A 73 -5.92 7.15 1.92
CA LEU A 73 -6.87 7.86 1.09
C LEU A 73 -7.50 8.95 1.94
N ARG A 74 -7.44 10.19 1.48
CA ARG A 74 -8.16 11.30 2.10
C ARG A 74 -9.11 11.95 1.11
N PHE A 75 -10.32 12.22 1.59
CA PHE A 75 -11.27 13.13 0.96
C PHE A 75 -10.98 14.52 1.49
N ILE A 76 -10.81 15.46 0.57
CA ILE A 76 -10.43 16.83 0.90
C ILE A 76 -11.33 17.80 0.16
N GLU A 77 -11.39 19.02 0.68
CA GLU A 77 -12.01 20.17 0.04
C GLU A 77 -10.91 21.18 -0.27
N GLU A 78 -10.80 21.57 -1.54
CA GLU A 78 -9.82 22.54 -2.03
C GLU A 78 -10.54 23.85 -2.38
N GLU A 79 -10.70 24.76 -1.41
CA GLU A 79 -11.18 26.12 -1.71
C GLU A 79 -10.02 27.01 -2.18
N GLU A 80 -10.20 27.74 -3.29
CA GLU A 80 -9.20 28.66 -3.84
C GLU A 80 -8.70 29.68 -2.79
N GLY A 81 -7.41 29.59 -2.44
CA GLY A 81 -6.76 30.54 -1.52
C GLY A 81 -6.84 30.18 -0.04
N SER A 82 -7.31 28.98 0.32
CA SER A 82 -7.36 28.46 1.68
C SER A 82 -6.46 27.23 1.90
N ASP A 83 -6.37 26.76 3.15
CA ASP A 83 -5.70 25.51 3.49
C ASP A 83 -6.56 24.30 3.11
N ILE A 84 -5.93 23.24 2.58
CA ILE A 84 -6.60 21.99 2.22
C ILE A 84 -7.30 21.40 3.46
N LYS A 85 -8.62 21.35 3.43
CA LYS A 85 -9.42 20.78 4.52
C LYS A 85 -9.62 19.28 4.31
N THR A 86 -9.26 18.47 5.30
CA THR A 86 -9.51 17.02 5.26
C THR A 86 -10.89 16.71 5.82
N LEU A 87 -11.73 16.05 5.02
CA LEU A 87 -13.12 15.73 5.37
C LEU A 87 -13.21 14.34 6.04
N ALA A 88 -12.52 13.36 5.47
CA ALA A 88 -12.40 12.01 6.01
C ALA A 88 -11.15 11.32 5.45
N GLU A 89 -10.68 10.30 6.16
CA GLU A 89 -9.53 9.50 5.74
C GLU A 89 -9.74 8.00 6.01
N ILE A 90 -9.11 7.19 5.16
CA ILE A 90 -8.99 5.74 5.31
C ILE A 90 -7.50 5.42 5.18
N GLU A 91 -6.92 4.82 6.21
CA GLU A 91 -5.57 4.29 6.16
C GLU A 91 -5.56 2.78 6.42
N ALA A 92 -4.64 2.09 5.77
CA ALA A 92 -4.43 0.67 5.97
C ALA A 92 -2.95 0.33 5.82
N CYS A 93 -2.47 -0.52 6.71
CA CYS A 93 -1.17 -1.15 6.63
C CYS A 93 -1.35 -2.62 6.28
N PHE A 94 -0.65 -3.08 5.25
CA PHE A 94 -0.54 -4.47 4.87
C PHE A 94 0.88 -4.97 5.10
N ILE A 95 1.01 -6.25 5.41
CA ILE A 95 2.29 -6.96 5.43
C ILE A 95 2.25 -7.99 4.31
N ALA A 96 3.19 -7.89 3.38
CA ALA A 96 3.48 -8.92 2.40
C ALA A 96 4.71 -9.70 2.85
N LYS A 97 4.56 -11.01 3.01
CA LYS A 97 5.62 -11.92 3.45
C LYS A 97 6.21 -12.65 2.26
N TYR A 98 7.53 -12.65 2.18
CA TYR A 98 8.28 -13.34 1.15
C TYR A 98 9.28 -14.32 1.76
N HIS A 99 9.39 -15.49 1.14
CA HIS A 99 10.49 -16.42 1.37
C HIS A 99 11.63 -16.05 0.43
N GLN A 100 12.83 -15.86 0.95
CA GLN A 100 14.04 -15.76 0.15
C GLN A 100 14.64 -17.15 -0.09
N LEU A 101 14.58 -17.60 -1.34
CA LEU A 101 15.05 -18.91 -1.79
C LEU A 101 16.55 -18.93 -2.12
N ALA A 102 17.13 -17.76 -2.39
CA ALA A 102 18.56 -17.59 -2.69
C ALA A 102 19.04 -16.23 -2.20
N ASP A 103 20.32 -16.15 -1.85
CA ASP A 103 20.96 -14.87 -1.54
C ASP A 103 20.97 -13.95 -2.77
N ILE A 104 20.41 -12.76 -2.60
CA ILE A 104 20.34 -11.69 -3.60
C ILE A 104 20.79 -10.39 -2.94
N SER A 105 21.26 -9.44 -3.75
CA SER A 105 21.78 -8.19 -3.23
C SER A 105 20.67 -7.32 -2.63
N GLU A 106 21.01 -6.47 -1.67
CA GLU A 106 20.06 -5.54 -1.04
C GLU A 106 19.45 -4.57 -2.07
N GLU A 107 20.19 -4.21 -3.12
CA GLU A 107 19.70 -3.37 -4.22
C GLU A 107 18.61 -4.08 -5.02
N ALA A 108 18.77 -5.39 -5.29
CA ALA A 108 17.75 -6.20 -5.96
C ALA A 108 16.46 -6.28 -5.13
N ILE A 109 16.60 -6.43 -3.82
CA ILE A 109 15.47 -6.44 -2.89
C ILE A 109 14.81 -5.06 -2.87
N SER A 110 15.58 -3.98 -2.75
CA SER A 110 15.05 -2.61 -2.71
C SER A 110 14.24 -2.27 -3.97
N GLU A 111 14.76 -2.57 -5.17
CA GLU A 111 14.04 -2.36 -6.43
C GLU A 111 12.75 -3.21 -6.48
N PHE A 112 12.81 -4.48 -6.06
CA PHE A 112 11.61 -5.33 -5.97
C PHE A 112 10.56 -4.77 -4.99
N MET A 113 11.00 -4.24 -3.84
CA MET A 113 10.10 -3.70 -2.81
C MET A 113 9.34 -2.48 -3.32
N GLN A 114 9.98 -1.59 -4.07
CA GLN A 114 9.35 -0.38 -4.58
C GLN A 114 8.23 -0.66 -5.59
N PHE A 115 8.37 -1.70 -6.41
CA PHE A 115 7.45 -1.97 -7.51
C PHE A 115 6.59 -3.22 -7.28
N ASN A 116 7.23 -4.37 -7.12
CA ASN A 116 6.56 -5.67 -7.11
C ASN A 116 5.70 -5.85 -5.86
N VAL A 117 6.18 -5.41 -4.69
CA VAL A 117 5.40 -5.52 -3.47
C VAL A 117 4.15 -4.66 -3.53
N VAL A 118 4.28 -3.39 -3.93
CA VAL A 118 3.11 -2.50 -4.06
C VAL A 118 2.12 -3.10 -5.05
N HIS A 119 2.61 -3.57 -6.19
CA HIS A 119 1.76 -4.20 -7.20
C HIS A 119 1.01 -5.42 -6.65
N ASN A 120 1.67 -6.27 -5.85
CA ASN A 120 1.05 -7.45 -5.25
C ASN A 120 0.02 -7.09 -4.18
N VAL A 121 0.26 -6.04 -3.39
CA VAL A 121 -0.64 -5.60 -2.32
C VAL A 121 -1.79 -4.72 -2.85
N TRP A 122 -1.61 -4.05 -3.98
CA TRP A 122 -2.57 -3.10 -4.56
C TRP A 122 -4.00 -3.62 -4.69
N PRO A 123 -4.26 -4.86 -5.16
CA PRO A 123 -5.62 -5.39 -5.24
C PRO A 123 -6.30 -5.51 -3.86
N PHE A 124 -5.54 -5.86 -2.83
CA PHE A 124 -6.03 -6.00 -1.45
C PHE A 124 -6.36 -4.63 -0.86
N TRP A 125 -5.51 -3.63 -1.09
CA TRP A 125 -5.82 -2.26 -0.73
C TRP A 125 -7.08 -1.74 -1.43
N ARG A 126 -7.21 -1.97 -2.75
CA ARG A 126 -8.39 -1.55 -3.51
C ARG A 126 -9.67 -2.11 -2.93
N GLU A 127 -9.73 -3.43 -2.75
CA GLU A 127 -10.90 -4.08 -2.13
C GLU A 127 -11.19 -3.48 -0.75
N HIS A 128 -10.15 -3.37 0.09
CA HIS A 128 -10.29 -2.86 1.44
C HIS A 128 -10.83 -1.43 1.46
N ALA A 129 -10.28 -0.53 0.66
CA ALA A 129 -10.70 0.86 0.61
C ALA A 129 -12.15 1.01 0.12
N PHE A 130 -12.55 0.25 -0.92
CA PHE A 130 -13.95 0.23 -1.37
C PHE A 130 -14.89 -0.28 -0.29
N ARG A 131 -14.55 -1.39 0.37
CA ARG A 131 -15.35 -1.99 1.43
C ARG A 131 -15.45 -1.07 2.65
N SER A 132 -14.34 -0.48 3.06
CA SER A 132 -14.25 0.45 4.20
C SER A 132 -15.07 1.72 3.94
N ALA A 133 -14.96 2.32 2.76
CA ALA A 133 -15.76 3.48 2.38
C ALA A 133 -17.27 3.16 2.37
N ALA A 134 -17.65 2.03 1.77
CA ALA A 134 -19.06 1.59 1.74
C ALA A 134 -19.61 1.34 3.14
N GLN A 135 -18.86 0.66 4.01
CA GLN A 135 -19.25 0.40 5.40
C GLN A 135 -19.39 1.70 6.20
N ALA A 136 -18.51 2.66 5.97
CA ALA A 136 -18.55 3.98 6.58
C ALA A 136 -19.54 4.93 5.89
N LYS A 137 -20.27 4.50 4.85
CA LYS A 137 -21.19 5.36 4.08
C LYS A 137 -20.50 6.60 3.47
N LEU A 138 -19.19 6.54 3.26
CA LEU A 138 -18.37 7.58 2.62
C LEU A 138 -18.55 7.55 1.09
N PRO A 139 -18.19 8.64 0.38
CA PRO A 139 -18.12 8.64 -1.07
C PRO A 139 -17.25 7.49 -1.61
N THR A 140 -17.60 6.98 -2.79
CA THR A 140 -16.86 5.86 -3.41
C THR A 140 -15.45 6.32 -3.80
N PRO A 141 -14.38 5.68 -3.27
CA PRO A 141 -13.01 6.05 -3.60
C PRO A 141 -12.69 5.87 -5.10
N MET A 142 -11.97 6.81 -5.69
CA MET A 142 -11.39 6.69 -7.02
C MET A 142 -9.99 6.10 -6.94
N ILE A 143 -9.87 4.78 -7.01
CA ILE A 143 -8.56 4.10 -6.98
C ILE A 143 -8.23 3.55 -8.36
N SER A 144 -7.29 4.23 -9.04
CA SER A 144 -6.80 3.88 -10.37
C SER A 144 -6.09 2.51 -10.39
N LEU A 145 -5.80 2.00 -11.59
CA LEU A 145 -4.84 0.91 -11.72
C LEU A 145 -3.46 1.39 -11.25
N PHE A 146 -2.71 0.52 -10.58
CA PHE A 146 -1.34 0.84 -10.20
C PHE A 146 -0.53 1.02 -11.49
N LYS A 147 -0.01 2.22 -11.68
CA LYS A 147 0.95 2.51 -12.74
C LYS A 147 2.32 2.56 -12.08
N PRO A 148 3.29 1.73 -12.51
CA PRO A 148 4.68 1.99 -12.12
C PRO A 148 5.01 3.43 -12.53
N ALA A 149 5.75 4.16 -11.69
CA ALA A 149 6.20 5.50 -12.04
C ALA A 149 6.86 5.45 -13.43
N SER A 150 6.23 6.12 -14.40
CA SER A 150 6.78 6.25 -15.75
C SER A 150 8.09 7.02 -15.66
N GLU A 151 9.10 6.59 -16.43
CA GLU A 151 10.32 7.36 -16.73
C GLU A 151 10.03 8.80 -17.16
#